data_AF-A0A7I8MKA5-F1
#
_entry.id   AF-A0A7I8MKA5-F1
#
_cell.length_a   1.000
_cell.length_b   1.000
_cell.length_c   1.000
_cell.angle_alpha   90.00
_cell.angle_beta   90.00
_cell.angle_gamma   90.00
#
_symmetry.space_group_name_H-M   'P 1'
#
loop_
_entity.id
_entity.type
_entity.pdbx_description
1 polymer ?
#
loop_
_entity_poly.entity_id
_entity_poly.type
_entity_poly.pdbx_seq_one_letter_code
_entity_poly.pdbx_strand_id
1 'polypeptide(L)'
;MGRDHIDELVHAIERVVTPDTASLREILFVSGMPERTQNLRYLGYNRQIITEEFRTLEFSAVAVINNRRAGKWRLTGRKKKLSQIIFSARWTRNPLDLFMNNLRCHSEMMDILASANTDYTLLGIIQLDQLQGTDVLTHNYRYIRPVLAIPDIEDHALKTVKAFEAANEMRESRITGMLLYRKSGLQMRSQ
;
A
#
# COMPACT_ATOMS: atom_id res chain seq x y z
N MET A 1 16.37 -25.54 -0.55
CA MET A 1 14.89 -25.58 -0.59
C MET A 1 14.42 -24.15 -0.73
N GLY A 2 13.89 -23.76 -1.89
CA GLY A 2 13.41 -22.39 -2.09
C GLY A 2 12.17 -22.20 -1.22
N ARG A 3 12.19 -21.21 -0.33
CA ARG A 3 10.97 -20.80 0.39
C ARG A 3 9.93 -20.42 -0.66
N ASP A 4 8.70 -20.89 -0.50
CA ASP A 4 7.62 -20.50 -1.40
C ASP A 4 7.29 -19.03 -1.14
N HIS A 5 7.77 -18.16 -2.03
CA HIS A 5 7.53 -16.72 -1.93
C HIS A 5 6.04 -16.37 -1.89
N ILE A 6 5.17 -17.21 -2.48
CA ILE A 6 3.72 -16.96 -2.43
C ILE A 6 3.23 -17.13 -1.00
N ASP A 7 3.61 -18.20 -0.32
CA ASP A 7 3.21 -18.44 1.07
C ASP A 7 3.77 -17.38 2.01
N GLU A 8 5.01 -16.93 1.80
CA GLU A 8 5.60 -15.81 2.56
C GLU A 8 4.77 -14.53 2.43
N LEU A 9 4.35 -14.19 1.20
CA LEU A 9 3.54 -12.99 0.93
C LEU A 9 2.11 -13.11 1.50
N VAL A 10 1.52 -14.30 1.43
CA VAL A 10 0.20 -14.59 2.01
C VAL A 10 0.25 -14.45 3.52
N HIS A 11 1.28 -15.01 4.18
CA HIS A 11 1.42 -14.86 5.63
C HIS A 11 1.72 -13.41 6.04
N ALA A 12 2.54 -12.69 5.26
CA ALA A 12 2.86 -11.30 5.54
C ALA A 12 1.66 -10.36 5.50
N ILE A 13 0.61 -10.67 4.72
CA ILE A 13 -0.59 -9.83 4.64
C ILE A 13 -1.56 -10.06 5.80
N GLU A 14 -1.46 -11.19 6.53
CA GLU A 14 -2.31 -11.51 7.70
C GLU A 14 -2.20 -10.45 8.80
N ARG A 15 -1.08 -9.71 8.87
CA ARG A 15 -0.93 -8.58 9.79
C ARG A 15 -1.89 -7.41 9.50
N VAL A 16 -2.43 -7.36 8.29
CA VAL A 16 -3.21 -6.25 7.75
C VAL A 16 -4.69 -6.60 7.67
N VAL A 17 -4.99 -7.78 7.12
CA VAL A 17 -6.34 -8.31 6.91
C VAL A 17 -6.26 -9.83 6.94
N THR A 18 -7.35 -10.53 7.24
CA THR A 18 -7.45 -11.97 6.99
C THR A 18 -7.79 -12.19 5.52
N PRO A 19 -6.84 -12.55 4.63
CA PRO A 19 -7.16 -12.70 3.22
C PRO A 19 -7.92 -14.00 2.96
N ASP A 20 -8.71 -14.04 1.89
CA ASP A 20 -9.00 -15.28 1.19
C ASP A 20 -7.69 -15.80 0.58
N THR A 21 -7.07 -16.73 1.30
CA THR A 21 -5.75 -17.29 0.96
C THR A 21 -5.77 -18.06 -0.35
N ALA A 22 -6.88 -18.71 -0.71
CA ALA A 22 -6.98 -19.46 -1.96
C ALA A 22 -6.97 -18.49 -3.16
N SER A 23 -7.83 -17.48 -3.12
CA SER A 23 -7.91 -16.44 -4.15
C SER A 23 -6.60 -15.64 -4.25
N LEU A 24 -5.95 -15.33 -3.12
CA LEU A 24 -4.69 -14.60 -3.13
C LEU A 24 -3.53 -15.44 -3.69
N ARG A 25 -3.48 -16.75 -3.39
CA ARG A 25 -2.49 -17.64 -3.99
C ARG A 25 -2.68 -17.76 -5.49
N GLU A 26 -3.92 -17.92 -5.95
CA GLU A 26 -4.24 -18.02 -7.37
C GLU A 26 -3.80 -16.78 -8.13
N ILE A 27 -4.12 -15.57 -7.65
CA ILE A 27 -3.73 -14.34 -8.34
C ILE A 27 -2.21 -14.15 -8.39
N LEU A 28 -1.49 -14.53 -7.33
CA LEU A 28 -0.03 -14.48 -7.27
C LEU A 28 0.61 -15.50 -8.21
N PHE A 29 0.01 -16.69 -8.32
CA PHE A 29 0.45 -17.73 -9.25
C PHE A 29 0.23 -17.32 -10.71
N VAL A 30 -0.99 -16.88 -11.05
CA VAL A 30 -1.35 -16.48 -12.42
C VAL A 30 -0.60 -15.24 -12.88
N SER A 31 -0.48 -14.23 -12.00
CA SER A 31 0.27 -13.00 -12.33
C SER A 31 1.78 -13.27 -12.34
N GLY A 32 2.27 -14.21 -11.53
CA GLY A 32 3.67 -14.49 -11.33
C GLY A 32 4.42 -13.40 -10.57
N MET A 33 5.72 -13.61 -10.36
CA MET A 33 6.59 -12.67 -9.65
C MET A 33 7.33 -11.74 -10.63
N PRO A 34 7.73 -10.54 -10.21
CA PRO A 34 8.53 -9.66 -11.06
C PRO A 34 9.89 -10.31 -11.39
N GLU A 35 10.29 -10.17 -12.65
CA GLU A 35 11.60 -10.60 -13.14
C GLU A 35 12.73 -9.78 -12.50
N ARG A 36 13.97 -10.26 -12.61
CA ARG A 36 15.17 -9.59 -12.07
C ARG A 36 15.37 -8.16 -12.58
N THR A 37 14.82 -7.81 -13.74
CA THR A 37 14.89 -6.48 -14.36
C THR A 37 13.69 -5.60 -14.00
N GLN A 38 12.59 -6.18 -13.53
CA GLN A 38 11.34 -5.50 -13.21
C GLN A 38 11.35 -5.01 -11.75
N ASN A 39 11.03 -3.73 -11.53
CA ASN A 39 10.93 -3.16 -10.18
C ASN A 39 9.69 -3.66 -9.43
N LEU A 40 8.61 -3.92 -10.17
CA LEU A 40 7.35 -4.45 -9.66
C LEU A 40 6.60 -5.17 -10.79
N ARG A 41 5.60 -5.96 -10.41
CA ARG A 41 4.60 -6.52 -11.32
C ARG A 41 3.21 -6.25 -10.76
N TYR A 42 2.34 -5.65 -11.56
CA TYR A 42 0.94 -5.46 -11.16
C TYR A 42 0.20 -6.80 -11.21
N LEU A 43 -0.69 -6.98 -10.24
CA LEU A 43 -1.57 -8.13 -10.15
C LEU A 43 -2.87 -7.84 -10.92
N GLY A 44 -3.53 -8.90 -11.38
CA GLY A 44 -4.88 -8.79 -11.90
C GLY A 44 -5.87 -8.33 -10.83
N TYR A 45 -7.08 -7.95 -11.24
CA TYR A 45 -8.10 -7.48 -10.30
C TYR A 45 -8.48 -8.58 -9.29
N ASN A 46 -8.18 -8.36 -8.02
CA ASN A 46 -8.59 -9.23 -6.92
C ASN A 46 -9.09 -8.37 -5.75
N ARG A 47 -10.41 -8.23 -5.64
CA ARG A 47 -11.06 -7.46 -4.57
C ARG A 47 -11.76 -8.41 -3.61
N GLN A 48 -11.43 -8.29 -2.34
CA GLN A 48 -12.07 -9.00 -1.25
C GLN A 48 -12.85 -7.98 -0.43
N ILE A 49 -14.13 -8.25 -0.19
CA ILE A 49 -15.03 -7.38 0.56
C ILE A 49 -15.44 -8.13 1.82
N ILE A 50 -15.15 -7.52 2.97
CA ILE A 50 -15.55 -7.98 4.29
C ILE A 50 -16.54 -6.94 4.82
N THR A 51 -17.80 -7.34 4.93
CA THR A 51 -18.87 -6.47 5.44
C THR A 51 -19.17 -6.85 6.89
N GLU A 52 -19.00 -5.88 7.78
CA GLU A 52 -19.46 -5.90 9.17
C GLU A 52 -20.63 -4.92 9.31
N GLU A 53 -21.51 -5.09 10.32
CA GLU A 53 -22.81 -4.42 10.43
C GLU A 53 -22.81 -2.90 10.20
N PHE A 54 -21.69 -2.21 10.43
CA PHE A 54 -21.56 -0.75 10.24
C PHE A 54 -20.30 -0.32 9.45
N ARG A 55 -19.57 -1.27 8.88
CA ARG A 55 -18.30 -1.01 8.19
C ARG A 55 -18.10 -1.99 7.03
N THR A 56 -17.70 -1.46 5.89
CA THR A 56 -17.23 -2.29 4.78
C THR A 56 -15.72 -2.12 4.66
N LEU A 57 -14.99 -3.20 4.90
CA LEU A 57 -13.56 -3.29 4.64
C LEU A 57 -13.35 -3.97 3.30
N GLU A 58 -12.56 -3.35 2.44
CA GLU A 58 -12.19 -3.91 1.16
C GLU A 58 -10.68 -4.01 1.07
N PHE A 59 -10.19 -5.17 0.69
CA PHE A 59 -8.79 -5.39 0.42
C PHE A 59 -8.59 -5.69 -1.06
N SER A 60 -7.57 -5.10 -1.67
CA SER A 60 -7.12 -5.45 -3.00
C SER A 60 -5.61 -5.60 -3.02
N ALA A 61 -5.12 -6.72 -3.53
CA ALA A 61 -3.70 -6.83 -3.85
C ALA A 61 -3.47 -6.09 -5.18
N VAL A 62 -2.38 -5.32 -5.26
CA VAL A 62 -2.17 -4.40 -6.38
C VAL A 62 -0.94 -4.77 -7.17
N ALA A 63 0.17 -5.01 -6.48
CA ALA A 63 1.43 -5.32 -7.14
C ALA A 63 2.35 -6.12 -6.21
N VAL A 64 3.28 -6.85 -6.81
CA VAL A 64 4.43 -7.41 -6.12
C VAL A 64 5.65 -6.55 -6.45
N ILE A 65 6.32 -6.03 -5.44
CA ILE A 65 7.55 -5.25 -5.53
C ILE A 65 8.76 -6.19 -5.48
N ASN A 66 9.79 -5.91 -6.27
CA ASN A 66 11.06 -6.64 -6.27
C ASN A 66 12.06 -5.96 -5.32
N ASN A 67 12.24 -6.52 -4.13
CA ASN A 67 13.09 -5.99 -3.06
C ASN A 67 14.56 -5.88 -3.50
N ARG A 68 15.03 -6.84 -4.31
CA ARG A 68 16.40 -6.84 -4.89
C ARG A 68 16.72 -5.59 -5.71
N ARG A 69 15.69 -4.88 -6.18
CA ARG A 69 15.83 -3.65 -6.97
C ARG A 69 15.50 -2.38 -6.20
N ALA A 70 15.10 -2.48 -4.93
CA ALA A 70 14.70 -1.33 -4.11
C ALA A 70 15.75 -0.21 -4.14
N GLY A 71 17.03 -0.52 -3.93
CA GLY A 71 18.11 0.47 -4.00
C GLY A 71 18.22 1.21 -5.35
N LYS A 72 17.97 0.52 -6.48
CA LYS A 72 17.98 1.13 -7.83
C LYS A 72 16.70 1.89 -8.15
N TRP A 73 15.59 1.51 -7.52
CA TRP A 73 14.28 2.11 -7.74
C TRP A 73 14.04 3.37 -6.90
N ARG A 74 14.81 3.53 -5.82
CA ARG A 74 14.87 4.72 -4.96
C ARG A 74 15.16 5.98 -5.77
N LEU A 75 14.41 7.03 -5.50
CA LEU A 75 14.58 8.34 -6.11
C LEU A 75 15.47 9.23 -5.23
N THR A 76 16.53 9.76 -5.83
CA THR A 76 17.48 10.67 -5.18
C THR A 76 17.73 11.93 -6.02
N GLY A 77 18.28 12.97 -5.39
CA GLY A 77 18.72 14.20 -6.04
C GLY A 77 17.65 14.88 -6.90
N ARG A 78 18.00 15.21 -8.15
CA ARG A 78 17.11 15.92 -9.09
C ARG A 78 15.87 15.10 -9.46
N LYS A 79 15.99 13.77 -9.58
CA LYS A 79 14.87 12.88 -9.93
C LYS A 79 13.81 12.87 -8.82
N LYS A 80 14.23 12.86 -7.54
CA LYS A 80 13.33 13.01 -6.39
C LYS A 80 12.54 14.32 -6.44
N LYS A 81 13.24 15.45 -6.63
CA LYS A 81 12.60 16.78 -6.70
C LYS A 81 11.55 16.87 -7.81
N LEU A 82 11.88 16.41 -9.02
CA LEU A 82 10.95 16.43 -10.14
C LEU A 82 9.72 15.54 -9.88
N SER A 83 9.95 14.34 -9.35
CA SER A 83 8.87 13.40 -9.03
C SER A 83 7.92 13.96 -7.98
N GLN A 84 8.44 14.62 -6.93
CA GLN A 84 7.61 15.26 -5.90
C GLN A 84 6.79 16.44 -6.41
N ILE A 85 7.23 17.13 -7.47
CA ILE A 85 6.46 18.21 -8.11
C ILE A 85 5.29 17.61 -8.90
N ILE A 86 5.58 16.63 -9.76
CA ILE A 86 4.59 15.96 -10.62
C ILE A 86 3.55 15.23 -9.76
N PHE A 87 4.01 14.42 -8.80
CA PHE A 87 3.17 13.67 -7.88
C PHE A 87 2.96 14.43 -6.57
N SER A 88 2.48 15.66 -6.68
CA SER A 88 1.95 16.40 -5.52
C SER A 88 0.44 16.29 -5.48
N ALA A 89 -0.14 16.40 -4.28
CA ALA A 89 -1.60 16.35 -4.09
C ALA A 89 -2.37 17.44 -4.85
N ARG A 90 -1.67 18.43 -5.42
CA ARG A 90 -2.23 19.45 -6.31
C ARG A 90 -2.50 18.92 -7.73
N TRP A 91 -1.72 17.96 -8.22
CA TRP A 91 -1.75 17.46 -9.60
C TRP A 91 -2.20 16.01 -9.71
N THR A 92 -1.86 15.16 -8.74
CA THR A 92 -2.29 13.75 -8.71
C THR A 92 -3.18 13.51 -7.49
N ARG A 93 -4.37 12.97 -7.72
CA ARG A 93 -5.32 12.56 -6.67
C ARG A 93 -5.41 11.03 -6.51
N ASN A 94 -4.71 10.27 -7.35
CA ASN A 94 -4.65 8.82 -7.24
C ASN A 94 -3.84 8.42 -5.98
N PRO A 95 -4.45 7.75 -4.99
CA PRO A 95 -3.76 7.36 -3.76
C PRO A 95 -2.54 6.47 -3.99
N LEU A 96 -2.61 5.58 -4.98
CA LEU A 96 -1.55 4.64 -5.28
C LEU A 96 -0.34 5.35 -5.90
N ASP A 97 -0.55 6.26 -6.85
CA ASP A 97 0.55 7.00 -7.48
C ASP A 97 1.30 7.88 -6.47
N LEU A 98 0.55 8.54 -5.59
CA LEU A 98 1.11 9.33 -4.49
C LEU A 98 1.87 8.45 -3.49
N PHE A 99 1.32 7.28 -3.14
CA PHE A 99 2.00 6.32 -2.27
C PHE A 99 3.30 5.83 -2.87
N MET A 100 3.27 5.41 -4.13
CA MET A 100 4.44 4.90 -4.87
C MET A 100 5.52 5.96 -5.01
N ASN A 101 5.14 7.21 -5.26
CA ASN A 101 6.08 8.32 -5.26
C ASN A 101 6.70 8.53 -3.87
N ASN A 102 5.88 8.54 -2.81
CA ASN A 102 6.35 8.74 -1.45
C ASN A 102 7.28 7.60 -1.01
N LEU A 103 6.96 6.35 -1.36
CA LEU A 103 7.76 5.16 -1.06
C LEU A 103 9.15 5.31 -1.67
N ARG A 104 9.21 5.59 -2.98
CA ARG A 104 10.49 5.75 -3.70
C ARG A 104 11.32 6.92 -3.20
N CYS A 105 10.69 7.93 -2.61
CA CYS A 105 11.36 9.12 -2.07
C CYS A 105 11.78 8.98 -0.60
N HIS A 106 11.29 7.95 0.10
CA HIS A 106 11.55 7.71 1.52
C HIS A 106 12.76 6.81 1.68
N SER A 107 13.87 7.36 2.18
CA SER A 107 15.14 6.67 2.39
C SER A 107 14.97 5.39 3.20
N GLU A 108 14.44 5.55 4.41
CA GLU A 108 14.27 4.45 5.38
C GLU A 108 13.42 3.29 4.84
N MET A 109 12.29 3.57 4.18
CA MET A 109 11.45 2.52 3.58
C MET A 109 12.15 1.77 2.45
N MET A 110 12.88 2.49 1.59
CA MET A 110 13.63 1.85 0.51
C MET A 110 14.80 1.03 1.05
N ASP A 111 15.39 1.45 2.18
CA ASP A 111 16.46 0.72 2.85
C ASP A 111 15.90 -0.55 3.53
N ILE A 112 14.74 -0.47 4.20
CA ILE A 112 14.00 -1.65 4.72
C ILE A 112 13.68 -2.64 3.59
N LEU A 113 13.17 -2.17 2.45
CA LEU A 113 12.90 -3.04 1.31
C LEU A 113 14.17 -3.66 0.72
N ALA A 114 15.28 -2.93 0.71
CA ALA A 114 16.55 -3.43 0.18
C ALA A 114 17.24 -4.42 1.13
N SER A 115 17.04 -4.30 2.44
CA SER A 115 17.61 -5.18 3.46
C SER A 115 16.71 -6.35 3.84
N ALA A 116 15.49 -6.44 3.31
CA ALA A 116 14.59 -7.55 3.56
C ALA A 116 15.24 -8.88 3.13
N ASN A 117 15.09 -9.92 3.95
CA ASN A 117 15.60 -11.27 3.65
C ASN A 117 14.84 -11.95 2.51
N THR A 118 13.71 -11.38 2.08
CA THR A 118 12.86 -11.89 1.03
C THR A 118 12.98 -11.06 -0.25
N ASP A 119 12.85 -11.74 -1.39
CA ASP A 119 13.00 -11.11 -2.71
C ASP A 119 11.83 -10.20 -3.09
N TYR A 120 10.69 -10.33 -2.41
CA TYR A 120 9.42 -9.75 -2.82
C TYR A 120 8.63 -9.14 -1.66
N THR A 121 7.89 -8.07 -1.97
CA THR A 121 6.94 -7.41 -1.05
C THR A 121 5.59 -7.26 -1.74
N LEU A 122 4.50 -7.55 -1.04
CA LEU A 122 3.15 -7.38 -1.58
C LEU A 122 2.64 -5.96 -1.28
N LEU A 123 2.28 -5.23 -2.32
CA LEU A 123 1.58 -3.96 -2.24
C LEU A 123 0.08 -4.20 -2.36
N GLY A 124 -0.68 -3.75 -1.37
CA GLY A 124 -2.13 -3.79 -1.38
C GLY A 124 -2.75 -2.43 -1.07
N ILE A 125 -4.07 -2.36 -1.16
CA ILE A 125 -4.88 -1.23 -0.73
C ILE A 125 -5.99 -1.75 0.16
N ILE A 126 -6.15 -1.14 1.33
CA ILE A 126 -7.35 -1.26 2.16
C ILE A 126 -8.24 -0.06 1.89
N GLN A 127 -9.53 -0.31 1.68
CA GLN A 127 -10.57 0.70 1.71
C GLN A 127 -11.50 0.41 2.89
N LEU A 128 -11.76 1.41 3.73
CA LEU A 128 -12.72 1.32 4.82
C LEU A 128 -13.81 2.34 4.59
N ASP A 129 -15.01 1.86 4.33
CA ASP A 129 -16.21 2.68 4.28
C ASP A 129 -16.87 2.66 5.67
N GLN A 130 -16.96 3.84 6.29
CA GLN A 130 -17.60 4.03 7.58
C GLN A 130 -18.75 5.02 7.47
N LEU A 131 -19.93 4.59 7.95
CA LEU A 131 -21.07 5.46 8.18
C LEU A 131 -20.88 6.17 9.52
N GLN A 132 -20.84 7.50 9.51
CA GLN A 132 -20.75 8.29 10.74
C GLN A 132 -21.82 9.38 10.74
N GLY A 133 -22.80 9.28 11.63
CA GLY A 133 -23.83 10.31 11.84
C GLY A 133 -25.00 9.83 12.69
N THR A 134 -25.67 10.77 13.37
CA THR A 134 -27.04 10.61 13.90
C THR A 134 -28.05 10.91 12.80
N ASP A 135 -29.27 10.35 12.88
CA ASP A 135 -30.38 10.24 11.90
C ASP A 135 -30.66 11.40 10.90
N VAL A 136 -30.04 12.58 11.04
CA VAL A 136 -30.27 13.76 10.19
C VAL A 136 -29.06 14.14 9.33
N LEU A 137 -27.84 13.65 9.63
CA LEU A 137 -26.60 13.99 8.90
C LEU A 137 -25.63 12.80 8.79
N THR A 138 -26.01 11.76 8.05
CA THR A 138 -25.11 10.65 7.71
C THR A 138 -23.99 11.14 6.79
N HIS A 139 -22.76 11.17 7.30
CA HIS A 139 -21.56 11.39 6.49
C HIS A 139 -20.91 10.05 6.16
N ASN A 140 -20.70 9.80 4.86
CA ASN A 140 -19.98 8.62 4.40
C ASN A 140 -18.50 8.99 4.26
N TYR A 141 -17.66 8.40 5.11
CA TYR A 141 -16.21 8.52 5.00
C TYR A 141 -15.64 7.25 4.40
N ARG A 142 -14.77 7.42 3.40
CA ARG A 142 -13.97 6.36 2.83
C ARG A 142 -12.50 6.62 3.18
N TYR A 143 -11.88 5.68 3.86
CA TYR A 143 -10.44 5.71 4.14
C TYR A 143 -9.74 4.77 3.19
N ILE A 144 -8.75 5.27 2.46
CA ILE A 144 -7.94 4.50 1.53
C ILE A 144 -6.52 4.46 2.07
N ARG A 145 -6.05 3.28 2.44
CA ARG A 145 -4.72 3.06 3.00
C ARG A 145 -3.97 2.02 2.16
N PRO A 146 -2.97 2.43 1.38
CA PRO A 146 -2.04 1.50 0.76
C PRO A 146 -1.17 0.83 1.83
N VAL A 147 -0.85 -0.44 1.62
CA VAL A 147 -0.15 -1.30 2.59
C VAL A 147 0.94 -2.14 1.93
N LEU A 148 2.01 -2.41 2.67
CA LEU A 148 3.17 -3.19 2.24
C LEU A 148 3.34 -4.43 3.12
N ALA A 149 2.93 -5.59 2.64
CA ALA A 149 3.22 -6.86 3.28
C ALA A 149 4.64 -7.30 2.90
N ILE A 150 5.58 -7.00 3.81
CA ILE A 150 6.99 -7.40 3.73
C ILE A 150 7.16 -8.65 4.62
N PRO A 151 7.48 -9.82 4.05
CA PRO A 151 7.69 -11.02 4.86
C PRO A 151 8.94 -10.93 5.73
N ASP A 152 8.93 -11.63 6.86
CA ASP A 152 10.11 -11.83 7.74
C ASP A 152 10.76 -10.51 8.21
N ILE A 153 9.92 -9.52 8.55
CA ILE A 153 10.34 -8.18 8.97
C ILE A 153 10.46 -8.07 10.50
N GLU A 154 11.51 -7.41 10.97
CA GLU A 154 11.72 -7.11 12.39
C GLU A 154 10.73 -6.08 12.93
N ASP A 155 10.42 -6.14 14.24
CA ASP A 155 9.44 -5.26 14.89
C ASP A 155 9.73 -3.76 14.73
N HIS A 156 11.01 -3.38 14.76
CA HIS A 156 11.42 -1.99 14.60
C HIS A 156 11.08 -1.47 13.18
N ALA A 157 11.39 -2.27 12.15
CA ALA A 157 11.11 -1.94 10.76
C ALA A 157 9.60 -2.01 10.48
N LEU A 158 8.89 -2.96 11.10
CA LEU A 158 7.43 -3.05 11.04
C LEU A 158 6.75 -1.78 11.59
N LYS A 159 7.28 -1.20 12.67
CA LYS A 159 6.77 0.07 13.21
C LYS A 159 6.94 1.22 12.22
N THR A 160 8.09 1.32 11.56
CA THR A 160 8.33 2.31 10.49
C THR A 160 7.35 2.10 9.33
N VAL A 161 7.16 0.85 8.89
CA VAL A 161 6.21 0.52 7.81
C VAL A 161 4.79 0.95 8.19
N LYS A 162 4.30 0.59 9.39
CA LYS A 162 2.96 0.99 9.87
C LYS A 162 2.81 2.51 9.95
N ALA A 163 3.83 3.20 10.44
CA ALA A 163 3.82 4.66 10.48
C ALA A 163 3.78 5.25 9.07
N PHE A 164 4.51 4.67 8.11
CA PHE A 164 4.53 5.11 6.72
C PHE A 164 3.18 4.88 6.03
N GLU A 165 2.56 3.72 6.24
CA GLU A 165 1.22 3.41 5.75
C GLU A 165 0.18 4.40 6.28
N ALA A 166 0.17 4.64 7.60
CA ALA A 166 -0.71 5.62 8.24
C ALA A 166 -0.45 7.04 7.71
N ALA A 167 0.81 7.41 7.53
CA ALA A 167 1.22 8.68 6.95
C ALA A 167 0.88 8.80 5.47
N ASN A 168 0.39 7.76 4.79
CA ASN A 168 -0.07 7.84 3.40
C ASN A 168 -1.56 7.51 3.24
N GLU A 169 -2.28 7.37 4.35
CA GLU A 169 -3.72 7.22 4.32
C GLU A 169 -4.40 8.48 3.76
N MET A 170 -5.39 8.24 2.90
CA MET A 170 -6.24 9.27 2.35
C MET A 170 -7.67 9.07 2.84
N ARG A 171 -8.26 10.16 3.31
CA ARG A 171 -9.68 10.23 3.62
C ARG A 171 -10.38 10.89 2.45
N GLU A 172 -11.31 10.15 1.86
CA GLU A 172 -12.27 10.65 0.90
C GLU A 172 -13.57 10.96 1.67
N SER A 173 -14.00 12.21 1.61
CA SER A 173 -15.31 12.63 2.11
C SER A 173 -16.21 12.92 0.92
N ARG A 174 -17.37 12.26 0.87
CA ARG A 174 -18.44 12.63 -0.07
C ARG A 174 -19.31 13.69 0.59
N ILE A 175 -19.13 14.95 0.20
CA ILE A 175 -20.09 16.02 0.47
C ILE A 175 -20.87 16.20 -0.83
N THR A 176 -22.20 16.24 -0.75
CA THR A 176 -23.19 16.31 -1.84
C THR A 176 -22.61 16.89 -3.15
N GLY A 177 -22.29 16.02 -4.12
CA GLY A 177 -21.82 16.41 -5.46
C GLY A 177 -20.30 16.62 -5.64
N MET A 178 -19.47 16.57 -4.59
CA MET A 178 -18.01 16.76 -4.66
C MET A 178 -17.23 15.66 -3.92
N LEU A 179 -16.27 15.03 -4.61
CA LEU A 179 -15.28 14.13 -4.00
C LEU A 179 -14.09 14.96 -3.49
N LEU A 180 -13.93 15.04 -2.18
CA LEU A 180 -12.78 15.70 -1.56
C LEU A 180 -11.84 14.65 -0.97
N TYR A 181 -10.60 14.62 -1.47
CA TYR A 181 -9.52 13.79 -0.94
C TYR A 181 -8.64 14.63 -0.03
N ARG A 182 -8.51 14.21 1.24
CA ARG A 182 -7.62 14.82 2.22
C ARG A 182 -6.73 13.75 2.84
N LYS A 183 -5.42 13.99 2.84
CA LYS A 183 -4.47 13.17 3.57
C LYS A 183 -4.79 13.24 5.07
N SER A 184 -5.03 12.09 5.72
CA SER A 184 -5.40 12.01 7.15
C SER A 184 -4.18 11.83 8.07
N GLY A 185 -3.10 11.24 7.57
CA GLY A 185 -1.89 10.97 8.36
C GLY A 185 -0.97 12.18 8.57
N LEU A 186 -0.29 12.21 9.72
CA LEU A 186 0.81 13.14 9.99
C LEU A 186 1.96 12.89 9.01
N GLN A 187 2.47 13.96 8.40
CA GLN A 187 3.57 13.88 7.44
C GLN A 187 4.86 13.50 8.19
N MET A 188 5.34 12.27 8.02
CA MET A 188 6.67 11.92 8.51
C MET A 188 7.70 12.77 7.75
N ARG A 189 8.51 13.51 8.50
CA ARG A 189 9.63 14.27 7.93
C ARG A 189 10.65 13.25 7.45
N SER A 190 10.90 13.21 6.14
CA SER A 190 12.03 12.47 5.60
C SER A 190 13.30 13.12 6.16
N GLN A 191 13.99 12.44 7.07
CA GLN A 191 15.38 12.75 7.39
C GLN A 191 16.28 12.21 6.26
#